data_AF-A0A958XZK1-F1
#
_entry.id   AF-A0A958XZK1-F1
#
_cell.length_a   1.000
_cell.length_b   1.000
_cell.length_c   1.000
_cell.angle_alpha   90.00
_cell.angle_beta   90.00
_cell.angle_gamma   90.00
#
_symmetry.space_group_name_H-M   'P 1'
#
loop_
_entity.id
_entity.type
_entity.pdbx_description
1 polymer ?
#
loop_
_entity_poly.entity_id
_entity_poly.type
_entity_poly.pdbx_seq_one_letter_code
_entity_poly.pdbx_strand_id
1 'polypeptide(L)'
;MEEKKGKKKTDISESKNVIQDANIQAGGNVHIGDVYNYNSPPPAEGQPELEQIRALISKNKVEQAIESLMATAKAKDEDSYGEVQLLANSWKELQRQNRIGIVTYDQATTRRNQIIHNLLQIIRSLEKE
;
A
#
# COMPACT_ATOMS: atom_id res chain seq x y z
N MET A 1 -48.84 -7.51 -24.26
CA MET A 1 -48.42 -8.14 -23.00
C MET A 1 -47.00 -7.70 -22.72
N GLU A 2 -46.84 -6.67 -21.90
CA GLU A 2 -45.56 -6.20 -21.40
C GLU A 2 -45.30 -6.85 -20.04
N GLU A 3 -44.22 -7.60 -19.91
CA GLU A 3 -43.60 -7.91 -18.62
C GLU A 3 -42.16 -7.41 -18.63
N LYS A 4 -41.96 -6.17 -18.19
CA LYS A 4 -40.63 -5.68 -17.86
C LYS A 4 -40.37 -6.00 -16.39
N LYS A 5 -39.55 -7.04 -16.16
CA LYS A 5 -39.03 -7.41 -14.84
C LYS A 5 -38.32 -6.21 -14.20
N GLY A 6 -38.92 -5.67 -13.13
CA GLY A 6 -38.34 -4.59 -12.33
C GLY A 6 -37.05 -5.07 -11.65
N LYS A 7 -35.96 -4.35 -11.91
CA LYS A 7 -34.67 -4.54 -11.22
C LYS A 7 -34.87 -4.26 -9.73
N LYS A 8 -34.50 -5.20 -8.85
CA LYS A 8 -34.40 -4.97 -7.41
C LYS A 8 -33.47 -3.78 -7.14
N LYS A 9 -33.99 -2.69 -6.57
CA LYS A 9 -33.18 -1.60 -6.02
C LYS A 9 -32.46 -2.11 -4.77
N THR A 10 -31.14 -2.02 -4.77
CA THR A 10 -30.31 -2.17 -3.57
C THR A 10 -30.65 -1.03 -2.61
N ASP A 11 -30.97 -1.36 -1.36
CA ASP A 11 -31.29 -0.38 -0.32
C ASP A 11 -30.00 0.28 0.16
N ILE A 12 -29.93 1.62 0.10
CA ILE A 12 -28.77 2.44 0.48
C ILE A 12 -29.17 3.20 1.76
N SER A 13 -29.71 2.48 2.74
CA SER A 13 -30.32 3.08 3.94
C SER A 13 -29.30 3.66 4.92
N GLU A 14 -28.04 3.20 4.89
CA GLU A 14 -27.03 3.56 5.91
C GLU A 14 -25.76 4.21 5.34
N SER A 15 -25.74 4.53 4.05
CA SER A 15 -24.54 5.10 3.42
C SER A 15 -24.60 6.63 3.38
N LYS A 16 -23.58 7.28 3.93
CA LYS A 16 -23.38 8.72 3.75
C LYS A 16 -22.56 8.96 2.48
N ASN A 17 -23.03 9.88 1.63
CA ASN A 17 -22.40 10.30 0.37
C ASN A 17 -22.41 9.25 -0.76
N VAL A 18 -23.58 8.69 -1.08
CA VAL A 18 -23.76 7.82 -2.25
C VAL A 18 -24.43 8.59 -3.37
N ILE A 19 -23.87 8.50 -4.57
CA ILE A 19 -24.49 8.98 -5.80
C ILE A 19 -25.21 7.79 -6.44
N GLN A 20 -26.55 7.86 -6.53
CA GLN A 20 -27.39 6.84 -7.15
C GLN A 20 -28.12 7.40 -8.37
N ASP A 21 -28.18 6.62 -9.45
CA ASP A 21 -28.91 6.92 -10.69
C ASP A 21 -28.53 8.24 -11.39
N ALA A 22 -27.33 8.79 -11.10
CA ALA A 22 -26.84 10.02 -11.74
C ALA A 22 -25.93 9.72 -12.95
N ASN A 23 -26.05 10.54 -14.00
CA ASN A 23 -25.11 10.54 -15.11
C ASN A 23 -23.90 11.40 -14.74
N ILE A 24 -22.76 10.78 -14.41
CA ILE A 24 -21.52 11.48 -14.06
C ILE A 24 -20.69 11.64 -15.33
N GLN A 25 -20.56 12.88 -15.81
CA GLN A 25 -19.64 13.22 -16.88
C GLN A 25 -18.41 13.92 -16.29
N ALA A 26 -17.24 13.36 -16.52
CA ALA A 26 -15.99 13.98 -16.14
C ALA A 26 -15.23 14.45 -17.38
N GLY A 27 -14.88 15.73 -17.42
CA GLY A 27 -14.26 16.39 -18.57
C GLY A 27 -12.73 16.25 -18.67
N GLY A 28 -12.12 15.26 -18.00
CA GLY A 28 -10.67 15.13 -17.92
C GLY A 28 -10.23 13.82 -17.25
N ASN A 29 -9.02 13.78 -16.71
CA ASN A 29 -8.46 12.58 -16.07
C ASN A 29 -9.16 12.30 -14.72
N VAL A 30 -9.98 11.25 -14.68
CA VAL A 30 -10.63 10.76 -13.45
C VAL A 30 -9.81 9.63 -12.85
N HIS A 31 -9.57 9.71 -11.55
CA HIS A 31 -9.08 8.59 -10.77
C HIS A 31 -9.99 8.34 -9.58
N ILE A 32 -10.38 7.08 -9.38
CA ILE A 32 -11.25 6.65 -8.29
C ILE A 32 -10.41 5.70 -7.43
N GLY A 33 -10.08 6.12 -6.20
CA GLY A 33 -9.06 5.49 -5.35
C GLY A 33 -7.77 6.31 -5.27
N ASP A 34 -6.73 5.78 -4.63
CA ASP A 34 -5.42 6.44 -4.52
C ASP A 34 -4.67 6.45 -5.87
N VAL A 35 -4.09 7.59 -6.23
CA VAL A 35 -3.27 7.76 -7.45
C VAL A 35 -1.82 7.88 -7.04
N TYR A 36 -1.03 6.83 -7.26
CA TYR A 36 0.42 6.91 -7.13
C TYR A 36 1.08 6.84 -8.50
N ASN A 37 1.78 7.91 -8.83
CA ASN A 37 2.51 8.07 -10.07
C ASN A 37 3.79 7.22 -10.01
N TYR A 38 3.80 6.08 -10.71
CA TYR A 38 4.96 5.18 -10.85
C TYR A 38 6.01 5.71 -11.84
N ASN A 39 6.15 7.03 -12.03
CA ASN A 39 7.27 7.60 -12.79
C ASN A 39 8.55 7.61 -11.93
N SER A 40 9.03 6.43 -11.57
CA SER A 40 10.45 6.20 -11.36
C SER A 40 10.98 5.48 -12.60
N PRO A 41 12.15 5.86 -13.14
CA PRO A 41 12.67 5.27 -14.36
C PRO A 41 12.76 3.75 -14.23
N PRO A 42 12.42 2.98 -15.28
CA PRO A 42 12.48 1.53 -15.23
C PRO A 42 13.91 1.09 -14.87
N PRO A 43 14.07 0.11 -13.95
CA PRO A 43 15.37 -0.47 -13.64
C PRO A 43 16.05 -0.93 -14.93
N ALA A 44 17.32 -0.57 -15.10
CA ALA A 44 18.18 -1.17 -16.11
C ALA A 44 18.18 -2.69 -15.90
N GLU A 45 18.00 -3.44 -17.00
CA GLU A 45 17.93 -4.90 -17.03
C GLU A 45 19.09 -5.51 -16.21
N GLY A 46 18.75 -6.23 -15.13
CA GLY A 46 19.63 -7.28 -14.61
C GLY A 46 19.96 -7.34 -13.13
N GLN A 47 19.78 -6.31 -12.29
CA GLN A 47 20.01 -6.38 -10.81
C GLN A 47 19.19 -5.32 -10.03
N PRO A 48 18.72 -5.65 -8.80
CA PRO A 48 17.39 -6.21 -8.57
C PRO A 48 16.45 -5.16 -7.95
N GLU A 49 15.14 -5.32 -8.17
CA GLU A 49 14.07 -4.56 -7.49
C GLU A 49 14.34 -4.38 -5.97
N LEU A 50 14.97 -5.39 -5.35
CA LEU A 50 15.40 -5.44 -3.96
C LEU A 50 16.48 -4.40 -3.57
N GLU A 51 17.42 -4.07 -4.46
CA GLU A 51 18.44 -3.05 -4.18
C GLU A 51 17.83 -1.64 -4.20
N GLN A 52 16.85 -1.42 -5.07
CA GLN A 52 16.10 -0.17 -5.10
C GLN A 52 15.28 0.00 -3.82
N ILE A 53 14.69 -1.08 -3.32
CA ILE A 53 13.98 -1.09 -2.03
C ILE A 53 14.94 -0.72 -0.89
N ARG A 54 16.18 -1.25 -0.87
CA ARG A 54 17.20 -0.84 0.12
C ARG A 54 17.55 0.64 0.02
N ALA A 55 17.66 1.18 -1.20
CA ALA A 55 17.89 2.59 -1.42
C ALA A 55 16.72 3.47 -0.97
N LEU A 56 15.48 2.99 -1.05
CA LEU A 56 14.31 3.69 -0.50
C LEU A 56 14.34 3.72 1.03
N ILE A 57 14.72 2.60 1.66
CA ILE A 57 14.91 2.52 3.12
C ILE A 57 15.99 3.50 3.59
N SER A 58 17.14 3.56 2.93
CA SER A 58 18.23 4.47 3.30
C SER A 58 17.87 5.95 3.14
N LYS A 59 17.01 6.27 2.16
CA LYS A 59 16.43 7.61 1.96
C LYS A 59 15.26 7.91 2.88
N ASN A 60 15.00 7.06 3.88
CA ASN A 60 13.92 7.21 4.84
C ASN A 60 12.50 7.12 4.25
N LYS A 61 12.38 6.62 3.01
CA LYS A 61 11.13 6.43 2.26
C LYS A 61 10.54 5.04 2.52
N VAL A 62 10.28 4.75 3.80
CA VAL A 62 9.86 3.41 4.26
C VAL A 62 8.53 2.97 3.64
N GLU A 63 7.60 3.89 3.43
CA GLU A 63 6.30 3.60 2.81
C GLU A 63 6.45 3.10 1.37
N GLN A 64 7.23 3.82 0.54
CA GLN A 64 7.55 3.40 -0.83
C GLN A 64 8.31 2.07 -0.84
N ALA A 65 9.22 1.87 0.13
CA ALA A 65 9.95 0.61 0.26
C ALA A 65 9.03 -0.58 0.55
N ILE A 66 8.05 -0.41 1.46
CA ILE A 66 7.06 -1.44 1.79
C ILE A 66 6.21 -1.77 0.56
N GLU A 67 5.76 -0.76 -0.19
CA GLU A 67 4.96 -0.95 -1.40
C GLU A 67 5.70 -1.69 -2.50
N SER A 68 6.94 -1.26 -2.81
CA SER A 68 7.80 -1.95 -3.77
C SER A 68 8.09 -3.39 -3.32
N LEU A 69 8.32 -3.61 -2.01
CA LEU A 69 8.58 -4.95 -1.49
C LEU A 69 7.33 -5.86 -1.55
N MET A 70 6.12 -5.33 -1.35
CA MET A 70 4.88 -6.10 -1.54
C MET A 70 4.72 -6.58 -2.99
N ALA A 71 5.04 -5.72 -3.96
CA ALA A 71 4.96 -6.08 -5.38
C ALA A 71 5.94 -7.22 -5.72
N THR A 72 7.19 -7.11 -5.26
CA THR A 72 8.21 -8.14 -5.48
C THR A 72 7.90 -9.44 -4.72
N ALA A 73 7.46 -9.34 -3.46
CA ALA A 73 7.12 -10.50 -2.63
C ALA A 73 5.95 -11.28 -3.23
N LYS A 74 4.88 -10.59 -3.68
CA LYS A 74 3.72 -11.24 -4.31
C LYS A 74 4.09 -12.10 -5.53
N ALA A 75 5.15 -11.74 -6.25
CA ALA A 75 5.62 -12.47 -7.43
C ALA A 75 6.51 -13.67 -7.09
N LYS A 76 7.16 -13.67 -5.92
CA LYS A 76 8.12 -14.70 -5.51
C LYS A 76 7.56 -15.69 -4.50
N ASP A 77 7.00 -15.18 -3.41
CA ASP A 77 6.65 -15.96 -2.22
C ASP A 77 5.43 -15.38 -1.49
N GLU A 78 4.40 -16.21 -1.29
CA GLU A 78 3.14 -15.83 -0.64
C GLU A 78 3.33 -15.59 0.87
N ASP A 79 4.25 -16.32 1.51
CA ASP A 79 4.53 -16.19 2.93
C ASP A 79 5.21 -14.84 3.23
N SER A 80 6.25 -14.51 2.46
CA SER A 80 6.94 -13.21 2.50
C SER A 80 5.97 -12.06 2.21
N TYR A 81 5.03 -12.22 1.29
CA TYR A 81 4.00 -11.21 1.03
C TYR A 81 3.15 -10.93 2.27
N GLY A 82 2.72 -11.99 2.98
CA GLY A 82 1.98 -11.87 4.23
C GLY A 82 2.77 -11.12 5.31
N GLU A 83 4.06 -11.41 5.46
CA GLU A 83 4.93 -10.72 6.42
C GLU A 83 5.07 -9.22 6.09
N VAL A 84 5.27 -8.88 4.82
CA VAL A 84 5.36 -7.48 4.38
C VAL A 84 4.05 -6.75 4.64
N GLN A 85 2.90 -7.40 4.43
CA GLN A 85 1.58 -6.82 4.72
C GLN A 85 1.40 -6.52 6.22
N LEU A 86 1.89 -7.39 7.11
CA LEU A 86 1.89 -7.14 8.56
C LEU A 86 2.77 -5.94 8.94
N LEU A 87 3.93 -5.79 8.30
CA LEU A 87 4.81 -4.64 8.50
C LEU A 87 4.19 -3.34 7.95
N ALA A 88 3.46 -3.40 6.83
CA ALA A 88 2.73 -2.27 6.28
C ALA A 88 1.67 -1.75 7.27
N ASN A 89 0.90 -2.66 7.88
CA ASN A 89 -0.07 -2.30 8.91
C ASN A 89 0.59 -1.71 10.16
N SER A 90 1.71 -2.31 10.59
CA SER A 90 2.50 -1.81 11.73
C SER A 90 3.05 -0.40 11.49
N TRP A 91 3.49 -0.11 10.26
CA TRP A 91 3.96 1.21 9.85
C TRP A 91 2.86 2.25 9.90
N LYS A 92 1.69 1.94 9.32
CA LYS A 92 0.51 2.83 9.35
C LYS A 92 0.06 3.13 10.78
N GLU A 93 0.04 2.11 11.64
CA GLU A 93 -0.33 2.28 13.04
C GLU A 93 0.69 3.13 13.79
N LEU A 94 1.99 2.93 13.56
CA LEU A 94 3.05 3.77 14.13
C LEU A 94 2.91 5.23 13.71
N GLN A 95 2.68 5.49 12.41
CA GLN A 95 2.47 6.85 11.92
C GLN A 95 1.23 7.49 12.56
N ARG A 96 0.13 6.73 12.68
CA ARG A 96 -1.09 7.18 13.34
C ARG A 96 -0.82 7.55 14.80
N GLN A 97 -0.22 6.65 15.58
CA GLN A 97 0.09 6.85 17.00
C GLN A 97 1.01 8.05 17.22
N ASN A 98 2.02 8.23 16.36
CA ASN A 98 2.94 9.36 16.43
C ASN A 98 2.21 10.68 16.15
N ARG A 99 1.35 10.72 15.12
CA ARG A 99 0.57 11.91 14.75
C ARG A 99 -0.38 12.37 15.84
N ILE A 100 -0.96 11.45 16.60
CA ILE A 100 -1.89 11.75 17.71
C ILE A 100 -1.19 11.86 19.07
N GLY A 101 0.15 11.78 19.10
CA GLY A 101 0.95 11.96 20.32
C GLY A 101 0.83 10.83 21.34
N ILE A 102 0.38 9.63 20.94
CA ILE A 102 0.31 8.46 21.82
C ILE A 102 1.70 7.89 22.10
N VAL A 103 2.60 7.95 21.12
CA VAL A 103 3.99 7.48 21.26
C VAL A 103 4.94 8.67 21.30
N THR A 104 5.96 8.57 22.15
CA THR A 104 7.04 9.56 22.19
C THR A 104 7.94 9.43 20.96
N TYR A 105 8.75 10.45 20.70
CA TYR A 105 9.74 10.43 19.63
C TYR A 105 10.70 9.23 19.74
N ASP A 106 11.19 8.92 20.94
CA ASP A 106 12.11 7.80 21.17
C ASP A 106 11.45 6.44 20.91
N GLN A 107 10.20 6.29 21.36
CA GLN A 107 9.40 5.09 21.09
C GLN A 107 9.13 4.93 19.59
N ALA A 108 8.80 6.04 18.90
CA ALA A 108 8.53 6.03 17.48
C ALA A 108 9.77 5.68 16.67
N THR A 109 10.93 6.21 17.06
CA THR A 109 12.23 5.94 16.44
C THR A 109 12.62 4.47 16.64
N THR A 110 12.45 3.94 17.85
CA THR A 110 12.73 2.54 18.16
C THR A 110 11.87 1.59 17.32
N ARG A 111 10.55 1.82 17.29
CA ARG A 111 9.62 1.00 16.48
C ARG A 111 9.89 1.11 14.99
N ARG A 112 10.22 2.31 14.50
CA ARG A 112 10.64 2.50 13.11
C ARG A 112 11.85 1.65 12.77
N ASN A 113 12.87 1.66 13.62
CA ASN A 113 14.09 0.88 13.40
C ASN A 113 13.81 -0.63 13.39
N GLN A 114 12.89 -1.10 14.24
CA GLN A 114 12.43 -2.49 14.24
C GLN A 114 11.73 -2.86 12.92
N ILE A 115 10.83 -2.01 12.43
CA ILE A 115 10.16 -2.22 11.13
C ILE A 115 11.19 -2.27 10.00
N ILE A 116 12.13 -1.31 9.98
CA ILE A 116 13.21 -1.27 8.97
C ILE A 116 14.06 -2.53 9.04
N HIS A 117 14.43 -2.98 10.23
CA HIS A 117 15.21 -4.20 10.41
C HIS A 117 14.48 -5.41 9.82
N ASN A 118 13.20 -5.57 10.11
CA ASN A 118 12.40 -6.68 9.61
C ASN A 118 12.25 -6.65 8.09
N LEU A 119 12.03 -5.46 7.49
CA LEU A 119 12.01 -5.31 6.02
C LEU A 119 13.33 -5.77 5.39
N LEU A 120 14.46 -5.41 5.99
CA LEU A 120 15.78 -5.83 5.49
C LEU A 120 16.00 -7.34 5.64
N GLN A 121 15.42 -7.98 6.65
CA GLN A 121 15.46 -9.45 6.78
C GLN A 121 14.67 -10.13 5.67
N ILE A 122 13.44 -9.67 5.41
CA ILE A 122 12.61 -10.21 4.31
C ILE A 122 13.33 -10.07 2.97
N ILE A 123 13.93 -8.89 2.70
CA ILE A 123 14.72 -8.66 1.48
C ILE A 123 15.87 -9.68 1.35
N ARG A 124 16.57 -9.98 2.46
CA ARG A 124 17.65 -10.99 2.45
C ARG A 124 17.13 -12.40 2.21
N SER A 125 15.94 -12.75 2.72
CA SER A 125 15.32 -14.04 2.46
C SER A 125 14.99 -14.19 0.98
N LEU A 126 14.38 -13.16 0.37
CA LEU A 126 14.02 -13.14 -1.06
C LEU A 126 15.23 -13.11 -2.02
N GLU A 127 16.42 -12.75 -1.53
CA GLU A 127 17.69 -12.83 -2.28
C GLU A 127 18.33 -14.21 -2.26
N LYS A 128 18.02 -15.02 -1.24
CA LYS A 128 18.59 -16.37 -1.08
C LYS A 128 17.80 -17.46 -1.80
N GLU A 129 16.58 -17.14 -2.24
CA GLU A 129 15.74 -17.96 -3.13
C GLU A 129 15.95 -17.59 -4.60
#